data_AF-A0A350I2C4-F1
#
_entry.id   AF-A0A350I2C4-F1
#
_cell.length_a   1.000
_cell.length_b   1.000
_cell.length_c   1.000
_cell.angle_alpha   90.00
_cell.angle_beta   90.00
_cell.angle_gamma   90.00
#
_symmetry.space_group_name_H-M   'P 1'
#
loop_
_entity.id
_entity.type
_entity.pdbx_description
1 polymer ?
#
loop_
_entity_poly.entity_id
_entity_poly.type
_entity_poly.pdbx_seq_one_letter_code
_entity_poly.pdbx_strand_id
1 'polypeptide(L)'
;SALNTHYLVASLAFAVCGALMGFLPFNFPKAKSFLGDSGSHLTGFLMAILSILPHFYHDGQPNPLAVISPLPILGIFLIDFLWVILYRLKIGEPVYQGDNNHLSHKLHQNGISQRRTVAILWLIQILLGICSLGLVRS
;
A
#
# COMPACT_ATOMS: atom_id res chain seq x y z
N SER A 1 -21.75 18.38 8.29
CA SER A 1 -20.60 18.57 7.36
C SER A 1 -19.69 17.33 7.33
N ALA A 2 -19.31 16.74 8.48
CA ALA A 2 -18.44 15.55 8.54
C ALA A 2 -18.98 14.28 7.83
N LEU A 3 -20.29 13.97 7.91
CA LEU A 3 -20.87 12.81 7.21
C LEU A 3 -20.61 12.83 5.69
N ASN A 4 -20.77 13.99 5.05
CA ASN A 4 -20.56 14.14 3.61
C ASN A 4 -19.10 13.86 3.23
N THR A 5 -18.16 14.27 4.08
CA THR A 5 -16.74 13.94 3.89
C THR A 5 -16.50 12.44 4.01
N HIS A 6 -17.07 11.76 5.00
CA HIS A 6 -16.92 10.30 5.13
C HIS A 6 -17.47 9.54 3.92
N TYR A 7 -18.63 9.94 3.40
CA TYR A 7 -19.19 9.37 2.16
C TYR A 7 -18.30 9.66 0.94
N LEU A 8 -17.70 10.85 0.88
CA LEU A 8 -16.75 11.19 -0.19
C LEU A 8 -15.49 10.33 -0.11
N VAL A 9 -14.89 10.17 1.08
CA VAL A 9 -13.70 9.32 1.26
C VAL A 9 -14.01 7.86 0.91
N ALA A 10 -15.15 7.34 1.40
CA ALA A 10 -15.57 5.98 1.11
C ALA A 10 -15.82 5.75 -0.38
N SER A 11 -16.57 6.66 -1.04
CA SER A 11 -16.86 6.55 -2.47
C SER A 11 -15.60 6.65 -3.33
N LEU A 12 -14.66 7.53 -2.98
CA LEU A 12 -13.36 7.63 -3.63
C LEU A 12 -12.54 6.35 -3.45
N ALA A 13 -12.49 5.79 -2.23
CA ALA A 13 -11.81 4.52 -1.96
C ALA A 13 -12.41 3.36 -2.78
N PHE A 14 -13.74 3.29 -2.87
CA PHE A 14 -14.43 2.31 -3.72
C PHE A 14 -14.11 2.49 -5.21
N ALA A 15 -14.09 3.74 -5.71
CA ALA A 15 -13.75 4.01 -7.10
C ALA A 15 -12.31 3.59 -7.44
N VAL A 16 -11.35 3.92 -6.58
CA VAL A 16 -9.94 3.52 -6.73
C VAL A 16 -9.81 1.99 -6.67
N CYS A 17 -10.45 1.35 -5.70
CA CYS A 17 -10.46 -0.11 -5.59
C CYS A 17 -11.04 -0.76 -6.85
N GLY A 18 -12.19 -0.29 -7.33
CA GLY A 18 -12.83 -0.79 -8.55
C GLY A 18 -11.96 -0.61 -9.79
N ALA A 19 -11.30 0.53 -9.95
CA ALA A 19 -10.37 0.78 -11.05
C ALA A 19 -9.17 -0.18 -11.03
N LEU A 20 -8.56 -0.40 -9.86
CA LEU A 20 -7.45 -1.33 -9.70
C LEU A 20 -7.87 -2.80 -9.90
N MET A 21 -9.05 -3.17 -9.40
CA MET A 21 -9.63 -4.50 -9.64
C MET A 21 -9.92 -4.74 -11.13
N GLY A 22 -10.41 -3.72 -11.84
CA GLY A 22 -10.62 -3.79 -13.30
C GLY A 22 -9.31 -3.88 -14.09
N PHE A 23 -8.24 -3.26 -13.60
CA PHE A 23 -6.91 -3.33 -14.19
C PHE A 23 -6.20 -4.67 -13.92
N LEU A 24 -6.53 -5.32 -12.80
CA LEU A 24 -5.82 -6.50 -12.31
C LEU A 24 -5.71 -7.67 -13.32
N PRO A 25 -6.76 -8.07 -14.09
CA PRO A 25 -6.65 -9.14 -15.08
C PRO A 25 -5.69 -8.83 -16.23
N PHE A 26 -5.43 -7.55 -16.51
CA PHE A 26 -4.47 -7.12 -17.52
C PHE A 26 -3.03 -7.07 -17.00
N ASN A 27 -2.86 -7.03 -15.68
CA ASN A 27 -1.56 -6.93 -15.02
C ASN A 27 -1.09 -8.27 -14.45
N PHE A 28 -1.99 -9.10 -13.94
CA PHE A 28 -1.67 -10.32 -13.21
C PHE A 28 -1.64 -11.58 -14.10
N PRO A 29 -0.69 -12.51 -13.90
CA PRO A 29 0.65 -12.39 -13.32
C PRO A 29 1.72 -12.08 -14.38
N LYS A 30 1.37 -12.21 -15.67
CA LYS A 30 2.17 -11.72 -16.79
C LYS A 30 1.46 -10.47 -17.31
N ALA A 31 2.07 -9.32 -17.09
CA ALA A 31 1.49 -8.05 -17.46
C ALA A 31 1.32 -7.96 -18.99
N LYS A 32 0.08 -7.80 -19.44
CA LYS A 32 -0.25 -7.35 -20.79
C LYS A 32 -0.22 -5.82 -20.89
N SER A 33 -0.53 -5.16 -19.77
CA SER A 33 -0.44 -3.72 -19.60
C SER A 33 0.24 -3.40 -18.27
N PHE A 34 1.19 -2.47 -18.31
CA PHE A 34 1.90 -1.97 -17.14
C PHE A 34 1.22 -0.72 -16.62
N LEU A 35 1.18 -0.57 -15.29
CA LEU A 35 0.59 0.61 -14.64
C LEU A 35 1.36 1.89 -14.99
N GLY A 36 2.66 1.76 -15.28
CA GLY A 36 3.57 2.86 -15.57
C GLY A 36 3.85 3.73 -14.34
N ASP A 37 4.70 4.74 -14.54
CA ASP A 37 5.11 5.64 -13.46
C ASP A 37 3.95 6.55 -13.03
N SER A 38 3.21 7.12 -13.99
CA SER A 38 2.07 7.99 -13.68
C SER A 38 0.99 7.27 -12.86
N GLY A 39 0.68 6.01 -13.20
CA GLY A 39 -0.34 5.23 -12.50
C GLY A 39 0.10 4.78 -11.11
N SER A 40 1.39 4.42 -10.94
CA SER A 40 1.93 4.00 -9.65
C SER A 40 2.03 5.19 -8.68
N HIS A 41 2.51 6.35 -9.14
CA HIS A 41 2.58 7.57 -8.33
C HIS A 41 1.20 8.07 -7.92
N LEU A 42 0.23 8.11 -8.85
CA LEU A 42 -1.14 8.50 -8.52
C LEU A 42 -1.77 7.56 -7.50
N THR A 43 -1.61 6.25 -7.69
CA THR A 43 -2.16 5.24 -6.77
C THR A 43 -1.55 5.38 -5.38
N GLY A 44 -0.22 5.56 -5.29
CA GLY A 44 0.47 5.80 -4.02
C GLY A 44 -0.02 7.07 -3.30
N PHE A 45 -0.18 8.16 -4.05
CA PHE A 45 -0.71 9.42 -3.52
C PHE A 45 -2.15 9.27 -2.99
N LEU A 46 -3.03 8.61 -3.75
CA LEU A 46 -4.41 8.37 -3.34
C LEU A 46 -4.47 7.46 -2.09
N MET A 47 -3.66 6.41 -2.03
CA MET A 47 -3.56 5.54 -0.85
C MET A 47 -3.11 6.30 0.40
N ALA A 48 -2.13 7.20 0.26
CA ALA A 48 -1.66 8.05 1.36
C ALA A 48 -2.80 8.95 1.87
N ILE A 49 -3.50 9.66 0.99
CA ILE A 49 -4.63 10.52 1.38
C ILE A 49 -5.74 9.72 2.04
N LEU A 50 -6.16 8.62 1.42
CA LEU A 50 -7.27 7.79 1.90
C LEU A 50 -6.97 7.14 3.26
N SER A 51 -5.71 6.86 3.57
CA SER A 51 -5.30 6.33 4.88
C SER A 51 -5.38 7.37 6.01
N ILE A 52 -5.16 8.64 5.67
CA ILE A 52 -5.04 9.74 6.64
C ILE A 52 -6.38 10.42 6.89
N LEU A 53 -7.13 10.73 5.82
CA LEU A 53 -8.30 11.59 5.84
C LEU A 53 -9.43 11.15 6.81
N PRO A 54 -9.70 9.85 7.03
CA PRO A 54 -10.71 9.41 8.01
C PRO A 54 -10.41 9.80 9.47
N HIS A 55 -9.12 9.94 9.82
CA HIS A 55 -8.67 10.12 11.20
C HIS A 55 -8.70 11.58 11.66
N PHE A 56 -8.44 12.52 10.74
CA PHE A 56 -8.40 13.96 11.04
C PHE A 56 -9.78 14.60 11.22
N TYR A 57 -10.87 13.86 10.99
CA TYR A 57 -12.25 14.36 11.08
C TYR A 57 -13.04 13.86 12.30
N HIS A 58 -12.41 13.11 13.20
CA HIS A 58 -13.07 12.65 14.44
C HIS A 58 -13.07 13.75 15.52
N ASP A 59 -14.06 14.64 15.45
CA ASP A 59 -14.42 15.54 16.54
C ASP A 59 -15.15 14.74 17.63
N GLY A 60 -14.43 14.07 18.54
CA GLY A 60 -15.11 13.50 19.71
C GLY A 60 -14.31 12.58 20.62
N GLN A 61 -13.38 11.77 20.11
CA GLN A 61 -12.52 10.91 20.92
C GLN A 61 -11.18 10.69 20.21
N PRO A 62 -10.10 11.38 20.62
CA PRO A 62 -8.78 11.09 20.07
C PRO A 62 -8.33 9.74 20.63
N ASN A 63 -8.57 8.65 19.91
CA ASN A 63 -7.84 7.42 20.15
C ASN A 63 -6.39 7.63 19.65
N PRO A 64 -5.38 7.70 20.54
CA PRO A 64 -3.99 7.93 20.13
C PRO A 64 -3.45 6.84 19.21
N LEU A 65 -3.99 5.61 19.29
CA LEU A 65 -3.60 4.49 18.44
C LEU A 65 -4.15 4.62 17.01
N ALA A 66 -5.27 5.32 16.82
CA ALA A 66 -5.86 5.52 15.50
C ALA A 66 -4.95 6.35 14.57
N VAL A 67 -4.08 7.19 15.12
CA VAL A 67 -3.05 7.96 14.39
C VAL A 67 -2.02 7.03 13.72
N ILE A 68 -1.80 5.85 14.28
CA ILE A 68 -0.82 4.87 13.80
C ILE A 68 -1.39 3.97 12.69
N SER A 69 -2.71 3.94 12.54
CA SER A 69 -3.42 3.08 11.58
C SER A 69 -2.98 3.20 10.10
N PRO A 70 -2.48 4.35 9.59
CA PRO A 70 -1.96 4.40 8.22
C PRO A 70 -0.74 3.50 7.99
N LEU A 71 0.06 3.22 9.03
CA LEU A 71 1.26 2.39 8.91
C LEU A 71 0.96 0.96 8.45
N PRO A 72 0.05 0.19 9.11
CA PRO A 72 -0.32 -1.12 8.62
C PRO A 72 -1.07 -1.07 7.28
N ILE A 73 -1.87 -0.03 7.00
CA ILE A 73 -2.55 0.13 5.69
C ILE A 73 -1.52 0.21 4.55
N LEU A 74 -0.42 0.95 4.75
CA LEU A 74 0.66 1.11 3.79
C LEU A 74 1.82 0.13 4.02
N GLY A 75 1.64 -0.88 4.88
CA GLY A 75 2.74 -1.62 5.48
C GLY A 75 3.68 -2.28 4.46
N ILE A 76 3.16 -2.99 3.45
CA ILE A 76 4.04 -3.59 2.44
C ILE A 76 4.80 -2.53 1.65
N PHE A 77 4.15 -1.41 1.31
CA PHE A 77 4.75 -0.31 0.57
C PHE A 77 5.90 0.32 1.37
N LEU A 78 5.69 0.53 2.67
CA LEU A 78 6.69 1.07 3.58
C LEU A 78 7.84 0.09 3.81
N ILE A 79 7.55 -1.20 4.02
CA ILE A 79 8.57 -2.22 4.26
C ILE A 79 9.44 -2.39 3.01
N ASP A 80 8.85 -2.41 1.82
CA ASP A 80 9.60 -2.50 0.56
C ASP A 80 10.49 -1.26 0.33
N PHE A 81 9.95 -0.07 0.57
CA PHE A 81 10.70 1.18 0.50
C PHE A 81 11.88 1.20 1.50
N LEU A 82 11.63 0.87 2.77
CA LEU A 82 12.67 0.80 3.80
C LEU A 82 13.71 -0.25 3.46
N TRP A 83 13.30 -1.40 2.94
CA TRP A 83 14.21 -2.46 2.53
C TRP A 83 15.18 -2.00 1.44
N VAL A 84 14.67 -1.35 0.38
CA VAL A 84 15.50 -0.83 -0.70
C VAL A 84 16.48 0.22 -0.18
N ILE A 85 16.02 1.14 0.68
CA ILE A 85 16.88 2.15 1.30
C ILE A 85 17.99 1.51 2.14
N LEU A 86 17.64 0.63 3.08
CA LEU A 86 18.60 0.00 3.97
C LEU A 86 19.61 -0.87 3.21
N TYR A 87 19.15 -1.57 2.18
CA TYR A 87 20.02 -2.37 1.33
C TYR A 87 21.03 -1.50 0.58
N ARG A 88 20.58 -0.38 -0.04
CA ARG A 88 21.45 0.58 -0.73
C ARG A 88 22.47 1.23 0.20
N LEU A 89 22.03 1.66 1.38
CA LEU A 89 22.92 2.21 2.40
C LEU A 89 24.00 1.22 2.82
N LYS A 90 23.66 -0.08 2.92
CA LYS A 90 24.62 -1.13 3.27
C LYS A 90 25.68 -1.38 2.20
N ILE A 91 25.33 -1.28 0.92
CA ILE A 91 26.27 -1.44 -0.20
C ILE A 91 26.99 -0.15 -0.59
N GLY A 92 26.66 0.98 0.05
CA GLY A 92 27.30 2.28 -0.19
C GLY A 92 26.86 2.96 -1.48
N GLU A 93 25.77 2.52 -2.11
CA GLU A 93 25.25 3.13 -3.33
C GLU A 93 24.29 4.29 -3.05
N PRO A 94 24.21 5.30 -3.95
CA PRO A 94 23.28 6.40 -3.81
C PRO A 94 21.81 5.92 -3.82
N VAL A 95 21.03 6.41 -2.87
CA VAL A 95 19.61 6.03 -2.67
C VAL A 95 18.71 6.49 -3.83
N TYR A 96 19.09 7.55 -4.55
CA TYR A 96 18.31 8.13 -5.65
C TYR A 96 18.47 7.40 -6.99
N GLN A 97 19.41 6.45 -7.11
CA GLN A 97 19.47 5.58 -8.29
C GLN A 97 18.46 4.44 -8.13
N GLY A 98 17.63 4.21 -9.15
CA GLY A 98 16.65 3.13 -9.13
C GLY A 98 17.33 1.76 -9.01
N ASP A 99 16.93 0.92 -8.04
CA ASP A 99 17.28 -0.50 -8.00
C ASP A 99 16.05 -1.35 -8.32
N ASN A 100 16.26 -2.57 -8.79
CA ASN A 100 15.21 -3.58 -8.96
C ASN A 100 15.14 -4.57 -7.78
N ASN A 101 15.84 -4.30 -6.66
CA ASN A 101 15.90 -5.15 -5.46
C ASN A 101 14.69 -5.04 -4.53
N HIS A 102 13.49 -4.96 -5.11
CA HIS A 102 12.25 -5.03 -4.35
C HIS A 102 12.09 -6.41 -3.69
N LEU A 103 11.36 -6.46 -2.57
CA LEU A 103 11.06 -7.69 -1.84
C LEU A 103 10.40 -8.74 -2.73
N SER A 104 9.54 -8.29 -3.65
CA SER A 104 8.91 -9.16 -4.65
C SER A 104 9.93 -9.85 -5.55
N HIS A 105 10.98 -9.15 -5.96
CA HIS A 105 12.02 -9.70 -6.80
C HIS A 105 12.91 -10.68 -6.01
N LYS A 106 13.25 -10.36 -4.75
CA LYS A 106 14.00 -11.28 -3.88
C LYS A 106 13.24 -12.56 -3.56
N LEU A 107 11.94 -12.48 -3.30
CA LEU A 107 11.09 -13.66 -3.10
C LEU A 107 11.12 -14.57 -4.33
N HIS A 108 11.10 -13.98 -5.54
CA HIS A 108 11.23 -14.73 -6.78
C HIS A 108 12.62 -15.37 -6.96
N GLN A 109 13.69 -14.63 -6.67
CA GLN A 109 15.06 -15.13 -6.73
C GLN A 109 15.30 -16.31 -5.75
N ASN A 110 14.58 -16.33 -4.62
CA ASN A 110 14.62 -17.44 -3.65
C ASN A 110 13.82 -18.69 -4.08
N GLY A 111 13.38 -18.77 -5.35
CA GLY A 111 12.71 -19.95 -5.92
C GLY A 111 11.19 -19.96 -5.78
N ILE A 112 10.57 -18.88 -5.31
CA ILE A 112 9.11 -18.75 -5.23
C ILE A 112 8.56 -18.27 -6.57
N SER A 113 7.57 -18.96 -7.12
CA SER A 113 6.95 -18.54 -8.39
C SER A 113 6.27 -17.17 -8.25
N GLN A 114 6.31 -16.35 -9.30
CA GLN A 114 5.76 -14.98 -9.29
C GLN A 114 4.30 -14.93 -8.80
N ARG A 115 3.48 -15.91 -9.16
CA ARG A 115 2.09 -16.04 -8.68
C ARG A 115 2.01 -16.22 -7.16
N ARG A 116 2.87 -17.08 -6.60
CA ARG A 116 2.93 -17.33 -5.15
C ARG A 116 3.44 -16.10 -4.42
N THR A 117 4.45 -15.41 -4.96
CA THR A 117 4.95 -14.16 -4.39
C THR A 117 3.85 -13.12 -4.26
N VAL A 118 3.08 -12.87 -5.32
CA VAL A 118 1.97 -11.91 -5.27
C VAL A 118 0.87 -12.36 -4.29
N ALA A 119 0.53 -13.65 -4.26
CA ALA A 119 -0.47 -14.18 -3.33
C ALA A 119 -0.04 -14.03 -1.86
N ILE A 120 1.24 -14.26 -1.55
CA ILE A 120 1.81 -14.06 -0.21
C ILE A 120 1.74 -12.58 0.18
N LEU A 121 2.12 -11.68 -0.72
CA LEU A 121 2.05 -10.24 -0.47
C LEU A 121 0.60 -9.78 -0.24
N TRP A 122 -0.37 -10.27 -1.02
CA TRP A 122 -1.79 -9.96 -0.76
C TRP A 122 -2.25 -10.47 0.60
N LEU A 123 -1.88 -11.69 0.97
CA LEU A 123 -2.25 -12.26 2.27
C LEU A 123 -1.68 -11.42 3.43
N ILE A 124 -0.40 -11.06 3.36
CA ILE A 124 0.24 -10.19 4.35
C ILE A 124 -0.47 -8.84 4.42
N GLN A 125 -0.81 -8.22 3.29
CA GLN A 125 -1.48 -6.93 3.27
C GLN A 125 -2.89 -6.99 3.86
N ILE A 126 -3.63 -8.06 3.62
CA ILE A 126 -4.95 -8.28 4.22
C ILE A 126 -4.82 -8.40 5.74
N LEU A 127 -3.84 -9.16 6.25
CA LEU A 127 -3.60 -9.28 7.69
C LEU A 127 -3.26 -7.93 8.33
N LEU A 128 -2.39 -7.14 7.70
CA LEU A 128 -2.07 -5.79 8.15
C LEU A 128 -3.30 -4.88 8.15
N GLY A 129 -4.15 -4.95 7.12
CA GLY A 129 -5.41 -4.22 7.06
C GLY A 129 -6.36 -4.58 8.20
N ILE A 130 -6.46 -5.86 8.57
CA ILE A 130 -7.25 -6.32 9.72
C ILE A 130 -6.68 -5.77 11.03
N CYS A 131 -5.35 -5.80 11.22
CA CYS A 131 -4.70 -5.19 12.38
C CYS A 131 -5.01 -3.68 12.48
N SER A 132 -5.00 -2.97 11.35
CA SER A 132 -5.36 -1.55 11.30
C SER A 132 -6.79 -1.30 11.80
N LEU A 133 -7.75 -2.13 11.41
CA LEU A 133 -9.12 -2.00 11.89
C LEU A 133 -9.24 -2.22 13.40
N GLY A 134 -8.41 -3.11 13.96
CA GLY A 134 -8.29 -3.30 15.40
C GLY A 134 -7.81 -2.02 16.12
N LEU A 135 -6.78 -1.36 15.59
CA LEU A 135 -6.21 -0.12 16.16
C LEU A 135 -7.18 1.06 16.14
N VAL A 136 -8.06 1.12 15.13
CA VAL A 136 -9.07 2.19 15.01
C VAL A 136 -10.26 1.94 15.95
N ARG A 137 -10.53 0.67 16.31
CA ARG A 137 -11.66 0.29 17.16
C ARG A 137 -11.33 0.18 18.65
N SER A 138 -10.06 0.04 19.01
CA SER A 138 -9.58 0.03 20.40
C SER A 138 -9.71 1.39 21.07
#